data_AF-A0A315ZAA2-F1
#
_entry.id   AF-A0A315ZAA2-F1
#
_cell.length_a   1.000
_cell.length_b   1.000
_cell.length_c   1.000
_cell.angle_alpha   90.00
_cell.angle_beta   90.00
_cell.angle_gamma   90.00
#
_symmetry.space_group_name_H-M   'P 1'
#
loop_
_entity.id
_entity.type
_entity.pdbx_description
1 polymer ?
#
loop_
_entity_poly.entity_id
_entity_poly.type
_entity_poly.pdbx_seq_one_letter_code
_entity_poly.pdbx_strand_id
1 'polypeptide(L)' 'MSAIIILIGISLTVAIVFLTVFIWSVKSDQYEDTYTPSVRILFEEYDHSSRNSDQAAADVGGKS' A
#
# COMPACT_ATOMS: atom_id res chain seq x y z
N MET A 1 42.59 -28.47 8.85
CA MET A 1 41.42 -28.48 9.74
C MET A 1 41.03 -27.09 10.26
N SER A 2 41.95 -26.13 10.41
CA SER A 2 41.63 -24.76 10.83
C SER A 2 40.74 -23.99 9.83
N ALA A 3 41.01 -24.11 8.52
CA ALA A 3 40.26 -23.40 7.48
C ALA A 3 38.76 -23.75 7.44
N ILE A 4 38.38 -24.99 7.74
CA ILE A 4 36.98 -25.44 7.73
C ILE A 4 36.17 -24.72 8.82
N ILE A 5 36.76 -24.53 10.01
CA ILE A 5 36.10 -23.83 11.12
C ILE A 5 35.85 -22.37 10.75
N ILE A 6 36.82 -21.72 10.10
CA ILE A 6 36.68 -20.34 9.61
C ILE A 6 35.59 -20.25 8.54
N LEU A 7 35.56 -21.20 7.60
CA LEU A 7 34.58 -21.23 6.51
C LEU A 7 33.14 -21.40 7.04
N ILE A 8 32.96 -22.27 8.04
CA ILE A 8 31.67 -22.48 8.71
C ILE A 8 31.22 -21.21 9.44
N GLY A 9 32.13 -20.55 10.16
CA GLY A 9 31.82 -19.29 10.86
C GLY A 9 31.39 -18.18 9.90
N ILE A 10 32.08 -18.05 8.77
CA ILE A 10 31.73 -17.06 7.73
C ILE A 10 30.38 -17.40 7.09
N SER A 11 30.14 -18.66 6.70
CA SER A 11 28.88 -19.03 6.04
C SER A 11 27.68 -18.83 6.96
N LEU A 12 27.81 -19.17 8.26
CA LEU A 12 26.77 -18.96 9.25
C LEU A 12 26.50 -17.48 9.48
N THR A 13 27.56 -16.66 9.55
CA THR A 13 27.43 -15.20 9.70
C THR A 13 26.68 -14.59 8.52
N VAL A 14 27.04 -14.95 7.29
CA VAL A 14 26.36 -14.48 6.08
C VAL A 14 24.89 -14.90 6.07
N ALA A 15 24.58 -16.14 6.45
CA ALA A 15 23.21 -16.64 6.52
C ALA A 15 22.36 -15.86 7.52
N ILE A 16 22.90 -15.56 8.71
CA ILE A 16 22.20 -14.78 9.75
C ILE A 16 21.96 -13.34 9.27
N VAL A 17 22.98 -12.68 8.72
CA VAL A 17 22.85 -11.31 8.19
C VAL A 17 21.79 -11.24 7.09
N PHE A 18 21.82 -12.17 6.15
CA PHE A 18 20.84 -12.27 5.08
C PHE A 18 19.42 -12.46 5.63
N LEU A 19 19.25 -13.36 6.60
CA LEU A 19 17.96 -13.63 7.23
C LEU A 19 17.41 -12.40 7.98
N THR A 20 18.25 -11.68 8.72
CA THR A 20 17.84 -10.46 9.45
C THR A 20 17.41 -9.36 8.48
N VAL A 21 18.16 -9.12 7.41
CA VAL A 21 17.80 -8.15 6.37
C VAL A 21 16.51 -8.58 5.65
N PHE A 22 16.35 -9.87 5.34
CA PHE A 22 15.15 -10.40 4.71
C PHE A 22 13.90 -10.17 5.55
N ILE A 23 13.95 -10.49 6.85
CA ILE A 23 12.83 -10.27 7.77
C ILE A 23 12.51 -8.77 7.87
N TRP A 24 13.51 -7.91 7.97
CA TRP A 24 13.31 -6.46 8.01
C TRP A 24 12.68 -5.95 6.71
N SER A 25 13.10 -6.45 5.55
CA SER A 25 12.56 -6.09 4.24
C SER A 25 11.10 -6.52 4.07
N VAL A 26 10.73 -7.73 4.53
CA VAL A 26 9.35 -8.22 4.46
C VAL A 26 8.43 -7.47 5.42
N LYS A 27 8.96 -7.03 6.56
CA LYS A 27 8.21 -6.24 7.54
C LYS A 27 8.19 -4.74 7.24
N SER A 28 8.92 -4.28 6.22
CA SER A 28 8.90 -2.89 5.80
C SER A 28 7.57 -2.61 5.10
N ASP A 29 6.92 -1.55 5.56
CA ASP A 29 5.55 -1.05 5.30
C ASP A 29 5.24 -0.66 3.83
N GLN A 30 5.64 -1.49 2.87
CA GLN A 30 5.23 -1.38 1.46
C GLN A 30 3.74 -1.74 1.25
N TYR A 31 2.98 -1.94 2.33
CA TYR A 31 1.56 -2.23 2.34
C TYR A 31 0.71 -1.06 2.86
N GLU A 32 1.30 0.12 3.09
CA GLU A 32 0.54 1.32 3.47
C GLU A 32 -0.47 1.76 2.38
N ASP A 33 -0.29 1.31 1.14
CA ASP A 33 -1.23 1.55 0.03
C ASP A 33 -2.36 0.48 -0.06
N THR A 34 -2.80 -0.05 1.09
CA THR A 34 -3.91 -1.03 1.19
C THR A 34 -5.29 -0.37 1.14
N TYR A 35 -5.37 0.96 1.09
CA TYR A 35 -6.62 1.66 0.74
C TYR A 35 -6.73 1.77 -0.78
N THR A 36 -7.20 0.68 -1.37
CA THR A 36 -7.28 0.53 -2.82
C THR A 36 -8.09 1.68 -3.44
N PRO A 37 -7.55 2.39 -4.46
CA PRO A 37 -8.23 3.49 -5.13
C PRO A 37 -9.59 3.09 -5.73
N SER A 38 -9.80 1.80 -5.98
CA SER A 38 -11.08 1.26 -6.44
C SER A 38 -12.21 1.38 -5.41
N VAL A 39 -11.93 1.33 -4.11
CA VAL A 39 -12.96 1.47 -3.06
C VAL A 39 -13.43 2.91 -2.99
N ARG A 40 -12.51 3.87 -3.09
CA ARG A 40 -12.85 5.29 -3.15
C ARG A 40 -13.74 5.58 -4.36
N ILE A 41 -13.33 5.16 -5.56
CA ILE A 41 -14.06 5.45 -6.80
C ILE A 41 -15.48 4.88 -6.80
N LEU A 42 -15.69 3.65 -6.30
CA LEU A 42 -17.01 3.00 -6.26
C LEU A 42 -18.00 3.68 -5.30
N PHE A 43 -17.51 4.30 -4.22
CA PHE A 43 -18.35 5.01 -3.25
C PHE A 43 -18.47 6.52 -3.52
N GLU A 44 -17.50 7.12 -4.21
CA GLU A 44 -17.49 8.53 -4.61
C GLU A 44 -18.46 8.80 -5.77
N GLU A 45 -18.73 7.81 -6.64
CA GLU A 45 -19.71 7.91 -7.74
C GLU A 45 -21.18 8.05 -7.24
N TYR A 46 -21.48 7.49 -6.05
CA TYR A 46 -22.79 7.64 -5.40
C TYR A 46 -23.04 9.05 -4.86
N ASP A 47 -22.00 9.72 -4.38
CA ASP A 47 -22.12 11.04 -3.74
C ASP A 47 -22.21 12.16 -4.79
N HIS A 48 -21.53 11.99 -5.94
CA HIS A 48 -21.60 12.94 -7.05
C HIS A 48 -22.90 12.88 -7.87
N SER A 49 -23.56 11.72 -7.95
CA SER A 49 -24.84 11.59 -8.65
C SER A 49 -25.98 12.35 -7.94
N SER A 50 -25.94 12.41 -6.61
CA SER A 50 -26.97 13.08 -5.80
C SER A 50 -26.83 14.61 -5.80
N ARG A 51 -25.59 15.13 -5.81
CA ARG A 51 -25.34 16.58 -5.91
C ARG A 51 -25.70 17.19 -7.26
N ASN A 52 -25.50 16.45 -8.36
CA ASN A 52 -25.80 16.97 -9.70
C ASN A 52 -27.32 17.10 -9.95
N SER A 53 -28.15 16.22 -9.38
CA SER A 53 -29.61 16.34 -9.49
C SER A 53 -30.18 17.52 -8.71
N ASP A 54 -29.62 17.81 -7.52
CA ASP A 54 -30.06 18.94 -6.69
C ASP A 54 -29.61 20.28 -7.28
N GLN A 55 -28.40 20.33 -7.86
CA GLN A 55 -27.87 21.52 -8.52
C GLN A 55 -28.58 21.82 -9.86
N ALA A 56 -28.97 20.79 -10.62
CA ALA A 56 -29.71 20.94 -11.87
C ALA A 56 -31.16 21.41 -11.66
N ALA A 57 -31.82 20.98 -10.58
CA ALA A 57 -33.15 21.46 -10.23
C ALA A 57 -33.15 22.93 -9.75
N ALA A 58 -32.07 23.37 -9.09
CA ALA A 58 -31.92 24.75 -8.64
C ALA A 58 -31.63 25.75 -9.78
N ASP A 59 -30.93 25.33 -10.86
CA ASP A 59 -30.59 26.19 -12.01
C ASP A 59 -31.80 26.46 -12.93
N VAL A 60 -32.77 25.55 -12.99
CA VAL A 60 -33.98 25.70 -13.84
C VAL A 60 -34.98 26.71 -13.26
N GLY A 61 -34.92 27.01 -11.95
CA GLY A 61 -35.81 27.98 -11.28
C GLY A 61 -35.36 29.44 -11.35
N GLY A 62 -34.16 29.74 -11.87
CA GLY A 62 -33.53 31.07 -11.81
C GLY A 62 -33.53 31.88 -13.12
N LYS A 63 -34.14 31.36 -14.20
CA LYS A 63 -34.28 32.06 -15.49
C LYS A 63 -35.74 32.40 -15.77
N SER A 64 -36.22 33.49 -15.18
CA SER A 64 -37.41 34.23 -15.63
C SER A 64 -37.12 35.73 -15.57
#